data_AF-A0A1V4ZPW0-F1
#
_entry.id   AF-A0A1V4ZPW0-F1
#
_cell.length_a   1.000
_cell.length_b   1.000
_cell.length_c   1.000
_cell.angle_alpha   90.00
_cell.angle_beta   90.00
_cell.angle_gamma   90.00
#
_symmetry.space_group_name_H-M   'P 1'
#
loop_
_entity.id
_entity.type
_entity.pdbx_description
1 polymer ?
#
loop_
_entity_poly.entity_id
_entity_poly.type
_entity_poly.pdbx_seq_one_letter_code
_entity_poly.pdbx_strand_id
1 'polypeptide(L)'
;MNVEVQQIIETNLSDLLPVVTARKNEGCRLVAITATTNGNRYELCYSFDKHYRVQTHRVTISKGDTLPSITGIYPSAFVYENELRDIFRIGVAGSQAPARDNRPRKRITYPFEFTIPNGDTLCRNR
;
A
#
# COMPACT_ATOMS: atom_id res chain seq x y z
N MET A 1 -19.26 23.20 9.73
CA MET A 1 -18.69 21.86 9.47
C MET A 1 -17.22 21.93 9.86
N ASN A 2 -16.82 21.30 10.96
CA ASN A 2 -15.40 21.22 11.31
C ASN A 2 -14.79 20.15 10.41
N VAL A 3 -13.90 20.56 9.51
CA VAL A 3 -13.10 19.63 8.72
C VAL A 3 -11.99 19.14 9.63
N GLU A 4 -12.11 17.92 10.14
CA GLU A 4 -11.00 17.28 10.84
C GLU A 4 -9.88 16.99 9.84
N VAL A 5 -8.71 17.58 10.07
CA VAL A 5 -7.55 17.40 9.20
C VAL A 5 -6.99 16.00 9.44
N GLN A 6 -7.10 15.14 8.44
CA GLN A 6 -6.49 13.81 8.47
C GLN A 6 -4.96 13.96 8.52
N GLN A 7 -4.34 13.43 9.58
CA GLN A 7 -2.89 13.50 9.76
C GLN A 7 -2.21 12.42 8.94
N ILE A 8 -1.31 12.82 8.04
CA ILE A 8 -0.43 11.94 7.27
C ILE A 8 0.98 12.06 7.84
N ILE A 9 1.53 10.94 8.29
CA ILE A 9 2.87 10.86 8.87
C ILE A 9 3.73 10.01 7.94
N GLU A 10 4.85 10.56 7.52
CA GLU A 10 5.84 9.81 6.76
C GLU A 10 6.52 8.79 7.66
N THR A 11 6.68 7.58 7.16
CA THR A 11 7.23 6.46 7.92
C THR A 11 8.15 5.66 7.01
N ASN A 12 9.34 5.35 7.52
CA ASN A 12 10.28 4.53 6.78
C ASN A 12 9.80 3.08 6.73
N LEU A 13 10.23 2.35 5.72
CA LEU A 13 9.89 0.94 5.57
C LEU A 13 10.35 0.10 6.77
N SER A 14 11.51 0.41 7.36
CA SER A 14 12.04 -0.24 8.56
C SER A 14 11.13 -0.10 9.78
N ASP A 15 10.42 1.03 9.86
CA ASP A 15 9.65 1.42 11.03
C ASP A 15 8.18 1.00 10.91
N LEU A 16 7.77 0.46 9.75
CA LEU A 16 6.40 0.03 9.49
C LEU A 16 5.91 -1.01 10.50
N LEU A 17 6.66 -2.10 10.72
CA LEU A 17 6.25 -3.14 11.67
C LEU A 17 6.15 -2.63 13.12
N PRO A 18 7.14 -1.90 13.66
CA PRO A 18 7.03 -1.25 14.97
C PRO A 18 5.80 -0.35 15.09
N VAL A 19 5.55 0.51 14.10
CA VAL A 19 4.41 1.44 14.10
C VAL A 19 3.08 0.68 14.08
N VAL A 20 2.93 -0.33 13.23
CA VAL A 20 1.70 -1.13 13.11
C VAL A 20 1.42 -1.88 14.41
N THR A 21 2.47 -2.40 15.05
CA THR A 21 2.37 -3.10 16.34
C THR A 21 1.97 -2.14 17.46
N ALA A 22 2.60 -0.96 17.53
CA ALA A 22 2.24 0.08 18.49
C ALA A 22 0.77 0.49 18.34
N ARG A 23 0.30 0.67 17.09
CA ARG A 23 -1.11 1.00 16.82
C ARG A 23 -2.08 -0.10 17.24
N LYS A 24 -1.70 -1.36 17.06
CA LYS A 24 -2.50 -2.48 17.54
C LYS A 24 -2.61 -2.47 19.06
N ASN A 25 -1.50 -2.24 19.76
CA ASN A 25 -1.44 -2.17 21.22
C ASN A 25 -2.22 -0.96 21.78
N GLU A 26 -2.26 0.15 21.04
CA GLU A 26 -3.08 1.32 21.37
C GLU A 26 -4.58 1.11 21.14
N GLY A 27 -5.00 -0.04 20.60
CA GLY A 27 -6.39 -0.36 20.31
C GLY A 27 -6.93 0.25 19.01
N CYS A 28 -6.05 0.69 18.10
CA CYS A 28 -6.47 1.22 16.80
C CYS A 28 -6.99 0.11 15.88
N ARG A 29 -7.93 0.44 15.00
CA ARG A 29 -8.39 -0.45 13.93
C ARG A 29 -7.75 -0.07 12.60
N LEU A 30 -7.33 -1.08 11.83
CA LEU A 30 -6.90 -0.87 10.44
C LEU A 30 -8.14 -0.59 9.58
N VAL A 31 -8.17 0.59 8.95
CA VAL A 31 -9.30 1.04 8.11
C VAL A 31 -9.05 0.68 6.65
N ALA A 32 -7.93 1.14 6.11
CA ALA A 32 -7.61 0.99 4.70
C ALA A 32 -6.10 0.97 4.48
N ILE A 33 -5.68 0.22 3.47
CA ILE A 33 -4.35 0.29 2.90
C ILE A 33 -4.53 0.68 1.43
N THR A 34 -3.90 1.77 1.03
CA THR A 34 -3.94 2.25 -0.35
C THR A 34 -2.54 2.36 -0.90
N ALA A 35 -2.39 2.16 -2.20
CA ALA A 35 -1.14 2.31 -2.91
C ALA A 35 -1.34 3.22 -4.11
N THR A 36 -0.39 4.12 -4.34
CA THR A 36 -0.32 4.98 -5.52
C THR A 36 1.09 4.91 -6.08
N THR A 37 1.22 5.03 -7.41
CA THR A 37 2.52 5.09 -8.07
C THR A 37 2.79 6.52 -8.54
N ASN A 38 4.03 6.98 -8.34
CA ASN A 38 4.52 8.26 -8.86
C ASN A 38 5.65 8.02 -9.88
N GLY A 39 5.40 7.13 -10.84
CA GLY A 39 6.32 6.73 -11.91
C GLY A 39 7.48 5.83 -11.44
N ASN A 40 8.33 6.34 -10.55
CA ASN A 40 9.53 5.65 -10.07
C ASN A 40 9.41 5.05 -8.67
N ARG A 41 8.41 5.46 -7.88
CA ARG A 41 8.19 5.02 -6.50
C ARG A 41 6.74 4.62 -6.27
N TYR A 42 6.51 3.80 -5.24
CA TYR A 42 5.18 3.50 -4.72
C TYR A 42 5.00 4.20 -3.37
N GLU A 43 3.88 4.88 -3.22
CA GLU A 43 3.44 5.48 -1.97
C GLU A 43 2.31 4.62 -1.40
N LEU A 44 2.54 4.06 -0.22
CA LEU A 44 1.60 3.22 0.50
C LEU A 44 1.07 3.98 1.71
N CYS A 45 -0.24 4.11 1.83
CA CYS A 45 -0.89 4.80 2.93
C CYS A 45 -1.66 3.79 3.78
N TYR A 46 -1.20 3.60 5.02
CA TYR A 46 -1.82 2.76 6.04
C TYR A 46 -2.66 3.62 6.98
N SER A 47 -3.98 3.50 6.90
CA SER A 47 -4.91 4.31 7.69
C SER A 47 -5.41 3.54 8.89
N PHE A 48 -5.23 4.12 10.07
CA PHE A 48 -5.71 3.58 11.35
C PHE A 48 -6.73 4.52 11.97
N ASP A 49 -7.81 3.99 12.49
CA ASP A 49 -8.82 4.77 13.22
C ASP A 49 -8.80 4.45 14.70
N LYS A 50 -8.96 5.49 15.51
CA LYS A 50 -9.20 5.41 16.95
C LYS A 50 -10.13 6.54 17.37
N HIS A 51 -11.30 6.18 17.92
CA HIS A 51 -12.32 7.14 18.37
C HIS A 51 -12.68 8.22 17.34
N TYR A 52 -12.94 7.79 16.09
CA TYR A 52 -13.27 8.68 14.94
C TYR A 52 -12.12 9.57 14.47
N ARG A 53 -10.91 9.38 14.97
CA ARG A 53 -9.70 10.04 14.48
C ARG A 53 -8.90 9.08 13.63
N VAL A 54 -8.76 9.42 12.35
CA VAL A 54 -7.98 8.65 11.39
C VAL A 54 -6.57 9.21 11.29
N GLN A 55 -5.58 8.36 11.53
CA GLN A 55 -4.17 8.66 11.38
C GLN A 55 -3.58 7.77 10.28
N THR A 56 -2.93 8.39 9.31
CA THR A 56 -2.38 7.71 8.13
C THR A 56 -0.87 7.69 8.17
N HIS A 57 -0.28 6.52 8.00
CA HIS A 57 1.16 6.34 7.81
C HIS A 57 1.47 6.17 6.34
N ARG A 58 2.23 7.10 5.78
CA ARG A 58 2.70 7.04 4.39
C ARG A 58 4.10 6.44 4.35
N VAL A 59 4.24 5.33 3.66
CA VAL A 59 5.51 4.65 3.40
C VAL A 59 5.82 4.75 1.92
N THR A 60 6.99 5.27 1.60
CA THR A 60 7.46 5.38 0.22
C THR A 60 8.49 4.28 -0.04
N ILE A 61 8.25 3.46 -1.06
CA ILE A 61 9.15 2.38 -1.47
C ILE A 61 9.56 2.52 -2.93
N SER A 62 10.71 1.93 -3.27
CA SER A 62 11.22 1.86 -4.64
C SER A 62 10.71 0.58 -5.34
N LYS A 63 10.81 0.55 -6.68
CA LYS A 63 10.52 -0.68 -7.43
C LYS A 63 11.52 -1.78 -7.03
N GLY A 64 11.01 -2.94 -6.63
CA GLY A 64 11.82 -4.09 -6.18
C GLY A 64 11.92 -4.24 -4.66
N ASP A 65 11.53 -3.21 -3.89
CA ASP A 65 11.46 -3.32 -2.43
C ASP A 65 10.38 -4.33 -2.02
N THR A 66 10.65 -5.02 -0.92
CA THR A 66 9.73 -6.00 -0.34
C THR A 66 9.16 -5.48 0.97
N LEU A 67 7.83 -5.44 1.06
CA LEU A 67 7.11 -5.06 2.27
C LEU A 67 7.07 -6.23 3.26
N PRO A 68 7.20 -5.96 4.58
CA PRO A 68 6.85 -6.95 5.58
C PRO A 68 5.33 -7.18 5.61
N SER A 69 4.90 -8.44 5.74
CA SER A 69 3.49 -8.75 5.98
C SER A 69 3.07 -8.27 7.37
N ILE A 70 1.94 -7.58 7.42
CA ILE A 70 1.27 -7.15 8.65
C ILE A 70 0.04 -8.00 8.95
N THR A 71 -0.27 -9.00 8.11
CA THR A 71 -1.38 -9.95 8.31
C THR A 71 -1.33 -10.64 9.68
N GLY A 72 -0.13 -10.89 10.23
CA GLY A 72 0.03 -11.46 11.58
C GLY A 72 -0.46 -10.55 12.72
N ILE A 73 -0.51 -9.24 12.50
CA ILE A 73 -1.00 -8.24 13.48
C ILE A 73 -2.46 -7.87 13.19
N TYR A 74 -2.77 -7.67 11.91
CA TYR A 74 -4.10 -7.36 11.41
C TYR A 74 -4.49 -8.38 10.34
N PRO A 75 -5.28 -9.41 10.69
CA PRO A 75 -5.74 -10.40 9.71
C PRO A 75 -6.47 -9.80 8.50
N SER A 76 -7.12 -8.65 8.68
CA SER A 76 -7.77 -7.90 7.61
C SER A 76 -6.80 -7.37 6.54
N ALA A 77 -5.51 -7.23 6.86
CA ALA A 77 -4.48 -6.80 5.91
C ALA A 77 -4.24 -7.81 4.78
N PHE A 78 -4.63 -9.07 4.97
CA PHE A 78 -4.45 -10.14 3.99
C PHE A 78 -5.02 -9.78 2.60
N VAL A 79 -6.22 -9.21 2.55
CA VAL A 79 -6.86 -8.83 1.27
C VAL A 79 -6.03 -7.75 0.59
N TYR A 80 -5.61 -6.73 1.34
CA TYR A 80 -4.80 -5.64 0.82
C TYR A 80 -3.42 -6.10 0.34
N GLU A 81 -2.72 -6.95 1.10
CA GLU A 81 -1.41 -7.50 0.68
C GLU A 81 -1.53 -8.29 -0.63
N ASN A 82 -2.63 -9.01 -0.82
CA ASN A 82 -2.91 -9.68 -2.09
C ASN A 82 -3.18 -8.67 -3.23
N GLU A 83 -3.94 -7.60 -2.98
CA GLU A 83 -4.14 -6.52 -3.96
C GLU A 83 -2.83 -5.84 -4.36
N LEU A 84 -1.95 -5.55 -3.40
CA LEU A 84 -0.62 -4.98 -3.66
C LEU A 84 0.24 -5.89 -4.52
N ARG A 85 0.14 -7.21 -4.33
CA ARG A 85 0.87 -8.18 -5.15
C ARG A 85 0.27 -8.31 -6.55
N ASP A 86 -1.05 -8.46 -6.66
CA ASP A 86 -1.73 -8.74 -7.91
C ASP A 86 -1.77 -7.52 -8.82
N ILE A 87 -2.08 -6.36 -8.25
CA ILE A 87 -2.19 -5.13 -9.01
C ILE A 87 -0.80 -4.49 -9.11
N PHE A 88 -0.07 -4.32 -7.99
CA PHE A 88 1.17 -3.51 -7.93
C PHE A 88 2.47 -4.28 -8.14
N ARG A 89 2.42 -5.61 -8.16
CA ARG A 89 3.61 -6.48 -8.16
C ARG A 89 4.60 -6.14 -7.04
N ILE A 90 4.12 -5.54 -5.95
CA ILE A 90 4.97 -5.28 -4.78
C ILE A 90 5.18 -6.61 -4.07
N GLY A 91 6.44 -6.91 -3.76
CA GLY A 91 6.78 -8.09 -2.96
C GLY A 91 6.27 -7.91 -1.54
N VAL A 92 5.56 -8.91 -1.00
CA VAL A 92 5.20 -8.96 0.43
C VAL A 92 5.81 -10.22 1.03
N ALA A 93 6.73 -10.05 1.99
CA ALA A 93 7.42 -11.13 2.69
C ALA A 93 6.57 -11.64 3.87
N GLY A 94 6.47 -12.97 4.00
CA GLY A 94 5.80 -13.61 5.14
C GLY A 94 4.28 -13.81 5.01
N SER A 95 3.65 -13.40 3.91
CA SER A 95 2.22 -13.64 3.70
C SER A 95 1.96 -15.09 3.26
N GLN A 96 1.15 -15.85 4.00
CA GLN A 96 0.68 -17.18 3.61
C GLN A 96 -0.50 -17.10 2.62
N ALA A 97 -0.32 -16.40 1.51
CA ALA A 97 -1.33 -16.35 0.46
C ALA A 97 -1.41 -17.72 -0.24
N PRO A 98 -2.58 -18.41 -0.25
CA PRO A 98 -2.74 -19.61 -1.06
C PRO A 98 -2.53 -19.27 -2.53
N ALA A 99 -1.93 -20.23 -3.26
CA ALA A 99 -1.58 -20.09 -4.67
C ALA A 99 -2.75 -19.57 -5.51
N ARG A 100 -2.42 -18.83 -6.58
CA ARG A 100 -3.29 -18.06 -7.49
C ARG A 100 -4.45 -18.85 -8.15
N ASP A 101 -4.52 -20.16 -7.93
CA ASP A 101 -5.42 -21.13 -8.55
C ASP A 101 -6.89 -20.96 -8.11
N ASN A 102 -7.17 -20.83 -6.80
CA ASN A 102 -8.54 -20.89 -6.25
C ASN A 102 -9.29 -19.55 -6.14
N ARG A 103 -8.87 -18.48 -6.85
CA ARG A 103 -9.47 -17.14 -6.71
C ARG A 103 -10.20 -16.70 -7.99
N PRO A 104 -11.31 -15.93 -7.88
CA PRO A 104 -11.91 -15.30 -9.03
C PRO A 104 -10.86 -14.44 -9.73
N ARG A 105 -10.59 -14.75 -11.01
CA ARG A 105 -9.57 -14.07 -11.80
C ARG A 105 -9.99 -12.61 -12.00
N LYS A 106 -9.12 -11.67 -11.62
CA LYS A 106 -9.31 -10.26 -11.96
C LYS A 106 -9.24 -10.10 -13.48
N ARG A 107 -10.22 -9.40 -14.05
CA ARG A 107 -10.38 -9.21 -15.51
C ARG A 107 -9.18 -8.49 -16.15
N ILE A 108 -8.50 -7.64 -15.40
CA ILE A 108 -7.28 -6.93 -15.82
C ILE A 108 -6.27 -7.11 -14.70
N THR A 109 -5.12 -7.69 -15.03
CA THR A 109 -3.97 -7.69 -14.13
C THR A 109 -3.07 -6.54 -14.58
N TYR A 110 -2.63 -5.67 -13.65
CA TYR A 110 -1.68 -4.56 -13.89
C TYR A 110 -2.18 -3.30 -14.64
N PRO A 111 -3.28 -2.64 -14.22
CA PRO A 111 -3.81 -1.43 -14.86
C PRO A 111 -2.94 -0.16 -14.75
N PHE A 112 -1.85 -0.14 -13.97
CA PHE A 112 -1.01 1.06 -13.76
C PHE A 112 0.47 0.85 -14.03
N GLU A 113 0.85 -0.24 -14.71
CA GLU A 113 2.19 -0.38 -15.25
C GLU A 113 2.35 0.65 -16.39
N PHE A 114 2.70 1.90 -16.05
CA PHE A 114 2.98 2.94 -17.03
C PHE A 114 4.44 2.80 -17.48
N THR A 115 4.68 2.01 -18.53
CA THR A 115 5.90 2.14 -19.30
C THR A 115 5.78 3.45 -20.08
N ILE A 116 6.63 4.44 -19.78
CA ILE A 116 6.92 5.46 -20.78
C ILE A 116 7.72 4.71 -21.85
N PRO A 117 7.17 4.46 -23.05
CA PRO A 117 8.00 3.95 -24.12
C PRO A 117 9.03 5.04 -24.41
N ASN A 118 10.31 4.70 -24.20
CA ASN A 118 11.51 5.42 -24.62
C ASN A 118 11.31 6.91 -24.96
N GLY A 119 11.66 7.81 -24.02
CA GLY A 119 12.38 9.06 -24.28
C GLY A 119 12.03 9.98 -25.46
N ASP A 120 10.91 9.82 -26.17
CA ASP A 120 10.60 10.58 -27.36
C ASP A 120 9.74 11.78 -26.96
N THR A 121 10.38 12.94 -26.98
CA THR A 121 9.73 14.25 -26.93
C THR A 121 8.88 14.41 -28.19
N LEU A 122 7.67 13.87 -28.18
CA LEU A 122 6.64 14.18 -29.18
C LEU A 122 5.72 15.30 -28.68
N CYS A 123 6.33 16.37 -28.15
CA CYS A 123 5.74 17.71 -28.21
C CYS A 123 6.43 18.46 -29.35
N ARG A 124 6.25 17.97 -30.59
CA ARG A 124 6.54 18.77 -31.78
C ARG A 124 5.39 19.78 -31.90
N ASN A 125 5.55 20.92 -31.23
CA ASN A 125 4.63 22.04 -31.38
C ASN A 125 4.63 22.50 -32.84
N ARG A 126 3.42 22.78 -33.32
CA ARG A 126 3.08 23.35 -34.64
C ARG A 126 3.81 24.65 -34.91
#